data_AF-A0A966VNB1-F1
#
_entry.id   AF-A0A966VNB1-F1
#
_cell.length_a   1.000
_cell.length_b   1.000
_cell.length_c   1.000
_cell.angle_alpha   90.00
_cell.angle_beta   90.00
_cell.angle_gamma   90.00
#
_symmetry.space_group_name_H-M   'P 1'
#
loop_
_entity.id
_entity.type
_entity.pdbx_description
1 polymer ?
#
loop_
_entity_poly.entity_id
_entity_poly.type
_entity_poly.pdbx_seq_one_letter_code
_entity_poly.pdbx_strand_id
1 'polypeptide(L)'
;MQQSQPFQTSFDFVVVGAGTAGCLLANRLSADPRNKVLLLEAGGRDDYLWVHIPVGYLYCIGNPRTDWLFQTTPQERLAGRSLKYPRGRVWGGCSSINGMIYMRGQAQDYDQWESLGNPDWRWDKVLPIFKQHEDYHA
;
A
#
# COMPACT_ATOMS: atom_id res chain seq x y z
N MET A 1 -2.16 -12.22 -35.27
CA MET A 1 -2.35 -11.52 -33.99
C MET A 1 -3.83 -11.62 -33.65
N GLN A 2 -4.18 -12.40 -32.63
CA GLN A 2 -5.57 -12.60 -32.23
C GLN A 2 -6.02 -11.36 -31.45
N GLN A 3 -6.95 -10.58 -32.01
CA GLN A 3 -7.54 -9.44 -31.32
C GLN A 3 -8.25 -9.98 -30.07
N SER A 4 -7.78 -9.59 -28.90
CA SER A 4 -8.43 -9.91 -27.63
C SER A 4 -9.83 -9.29 -27.64
N GLN A 5 -10.86 -10.11 -27.44
CA GLN A 5 -12.24 -9.64 -27.22
C GLN A 5 -12.24 -8.63 -26.07
N PRO A 6 -12.95 -7.49 -26.20
CA PRO A 6 -13.04 -6.50 -25.13
C PRO A 6 -13.67 -7.13 -23.89
N PHE A 7 -13.16 -6.75 -22.72
CA PHE A 7 -13.70 -7.17 -21.44
C PHE A 7 -15.14 -6.62 -21.32
N GLN A 8 -16.15 -7.49 -21.45
CA GLN A 8 -17.57 -7.09 -21.48
C GLN A 8 -18.18 -6.80 -20.09
N THR A 9 -17.37 -6.74 -19.05
CA THR A 9 -17.85 -6.52 -17.67
C THR A 9 -17.64 -5.05 -17.26
N SER A 10 -18.70 -4.41 -16.76
CA SER A 10 -18.64 -3.08 -16.14
C SER A 10 -18.38 -3.18 -14.64
N PHE A 11 -17.61 -2.22 -14.11
CA PHE A 11 -17.33 -2.05 -12.69
C PHE A 11 -17.68 -0.62 -12.28
N ASP A 12 -18.18 -0.43 -11.07
CA ASP A 12 -18.45 0.89 -10.51
C ASP A 12 -17.16 1.55 -10.03
N PHE A 13 -16.21 0.74 -9.55
CA PHE A 13 -14.91 1.17 -9.08
C PHE A 13 -13.79 0.31 -9.65
N VAL A 14 -12.73 0.96 -10.10
CA VAL A 14 -11.47 0.31 -10.47
C VAL A 14 -10.37 0.84 -9.55
N VAL A 15 -9.87 -0.03 -8.67
CA VAL A 15 -8.76 0.26 -7.77
C VAL A 15 -7.48 -0.26 -8.42
N VAL A 16 -6.56 0.65 -8.72
CA VAL A 16 -5.26 0.32 -9.34
C VAL A 16 -4.20 0.18 -8.24
N GLY A 17 -3.76 -1.05 -8.01
CA GLY A 17 -2.82 -1.48 -6.98
C GLY A 17 -3.53 -2.18 -5.82
N ALA A 18 -3.27 -3.49 -5.63
CA ALA A 18 -3.63 -4.23 -4.42
C ALA A 18 -2.57 -4.04 -3.33
N GLY A 19 -2.19 -2.78 -3.10
CA GLY A 19 -1.28 -2.38 -2.02
C GLY A 19 -2.03 -2.10 -0.71
N THR A 20 -1.31 -1.56 0.27
CA THR A 20 -1.82 -1.27 1.62
C THR A 20 -3.15 -0.48 1.63
N ALA A 21 -3.22 0.64 0.90
CA ALA A 21 -4.46 1.43 0.81
C ALA A 21 -5.49 0.80 -0.14
N GLY A 22 -5.03 0.20 -1.25
CA GLY A 22 -5.91 -0.37 -2.27
C GLY A 22 -6.71 -1.58 -1.77
N CYS A 23 -6.08 -2.47 -0.99
CA CYS A 23 -6.77 -3.58 -0.34
C CYS A 23 -7.84 -3.09 0.65
N LEU A 24 -7.52 -2.08 1.49
CA LEU A 24 -8.49 -1.49 2.41
C LEU A 24 -9.66 -0.85 1.66
N LEU A 25 -9.38 -0.04 0.64
CA LEU A 25 -10.40 0.65 -0.14
C LEU A 25 -11.31 -0.35 -0.86
N ALA A 26 -10.74 -1.37 -1.52
CA ALA A 26 -11.50 -2.41 -2.17
C ALA A 26 -12.40 -3.16 -1.18
N ASN A 27 -11.88 -3.53 -0.01
CA ASN A 27 -12.66 -4.19 1.05
C ASN A 27 -13.85 -3.34 1.53
N ARG A 28 -13.65 -2.03 1.73
CA ARG A 28 -14.71 -1.12 2.18
C ARG A 28 -15.76 -0.88 1.10
N LEU A 29 -15.34 -0.65 -0.14
CA LEU A 29 -16.26 -0.42 -1.26
C LEU A 29 -17.09 -1.66 -1.57
N SER A 30 -16.49 -2.86 -1.54
CA SER A 30 -17.17 -4.12 -1.81
C SER A 30 -18.08 -4.60 -0.67
N ALA A 31 -18.08 -3.91 0.49
CA ALA A 31 -18.96 -4.25 1.60
C ALA A 31 -20.43 -3.95 1.28
N ASP A 32 -20.69 -2.98 0.38
CA ASP A 32 -22.00 -2.79 -0.22
C ASP A 32 -22.14 -3.75 -1.43
N PRO A 33 -23.06 -4.72 -1.40
CA PRO A 33 -23.22 -5.69 -2.49
C PRO A 33 -23.70 -5.08 -3.81
N ARG A 34 -24.11 -3.81 -3.82
CA ARG A 34 -24.47 -3.08 -5.04
C ARG A 34 -23.24 -2.64 -5.84
N ASN A 35 -22.07 -2.52 -5.20
CA ASN A 35 -20.85 -2.07 -5.84
C ASN A 35 -20.11 -3.24 -6.51
N LYS A 36 -19.77 -3.10 -7.78
CA LYS A 36 -18.82 -3.96 -8.50
C LYS A 36 -17.44 -3.32 -8.46
N VAL A 37 -16.52 -3.93 -7.72
CA VAL A 37 -15.16 -3.42 -7.53
C VAL A 37 -14.17 -4.32 -8.26
N LEU A 38 -13.39 -3.73 -9.18
CA LEU A 38 -12.22 -4.36 -9.78
C LEU A 38 -10.96 -3.89 -9.04
N LEU A 39 -10.18 -4.83 -8.54
CA LEU A 39 -8.86 -4.56 -7.95
C LEU A 39 -7.78 -5.12 -8.88
N LEU A 40 -6.91 -4.25 -9.41
CA LEU A 40 -5.83 -4.61 -10.32
C LEU A 40 -4.48 -4.54 -9.61
N GLU A 41 -3.64 -5.55 -9.75
CA GLU A 41 -2.29 -5.56 -9.16
C GLU A 41 -1.27 -6.05 -10.18
N ALA A 42 -0.10 -5.40 -10.21
CA ALA A 42 0.99 -5.74 -11.12
C ALA A 42 1.86 -6.90 -10.62
N GLY A 43 1.83 -7.14 -9.30
CA GLY A 43 2.46 -8.26 -8.62
C GLY A 43 1.62 -9.53 -8.59
N GLY A 44 2.26 -10.61 -8.13
CA GLY A 44 1.59 -11.88 -7.83
C GLY A 44 0.93 -11.88 -6.47
N ARG A 45 0.39 -13.05 -6.09
CA ARG A 45 -0.10 -13.32 -4.73
C ARG A 45 1.07 -13.25 -3.74
N ASP A 46 0.76 -12.95 -2.48
CA ASP A 46 1.70 -12.86 -1.38
C ASP A 46 2.06 -14.23 -0.79
N ASP A 47 2.09 -15.27 -1.61
CA ASP A 47 2.30 -16.68 -1.23
C ASP A 47 3.78 -17.08 -1.09
N TYR A 48 4.67 -16.09 -1.00
CA TYR A 48 6.09 -16.34 -0.77
C TYR A 48 6.32 -16.51 0.72
N LEU A 49 6.86 -17.66 1.16
CA LEU A 49 7.04 -18.00 2.58
C LEU A 49 7.63 -16.85 3.43
N TRP A 50 8.59 -16.12 2.89
CA TRP A 50 9.25 -15.01 3.61
C TRP A 50 8.36 -13.80 3.87
N VAL A 51 7.24 -13.63 3.16
CA VAL A 51 6.24 -12.60 3.47
C VAL A 51 5.57 -12.87 4.83
N HIS A 52 5.36 -14.15 5.15
CA HIS A 52 4.63 -14.55 6.36
C HIS A 52 5.52 -14.78 7.58
N ILE A 53 6.85 -14.77 7.40
CA ILE A 53 7.82 -14.80 8.51
C ILE A 53 8.16 -13.35 8.84
N PRO A 54 7.96 -12.85 10.08
CA PRO A 54 8.17 -11.44 10.41
C PRO A 54 9.52 -10.86 9.96
N VAL A 55 10.64 -11.52 10.28
CA VAL A 55 11.98 -11.07 9.83
C VAL A 55 12.26 -11.35 8.34
N GLY A 56 11.36 -12.08 7.68
CA GLY A 56 11.47 -12.54 6.31
C GLY A 56 11.41 -11.40 5.27
N TYR A 57 10.93 -10.21 5.63
CA TYR A 57 10.93 -9.04 4.74
C TYR A 57 12.31 -8.71 4.14
N LEU A 58 13.39 -9.07 4.84
CA LEU A 58 14.78 -8.95 4.34
C LEU A 58 15.05 -9.76 3.07
N TYR A 59 14.34 -10.88 2.87
CA TYR A 59 14.40 -11.71 1.66
C TYR A 59 13.45 -11.25 0.56
N CYS A 60 12.51 -10.36 0.89
CA CYS A 60 11.58 -9.75 -0.06
C CYS A 60 12.17 -8.49 -0.72
N ILE A 61 12.98 -7.72 0.01
CA ILE A 61 13.66 -6.53 -0.51
C ILE A 61 14.72 -6.94 -1.54
N GLY A 62 14.69 -6.31 -2.73
CA GLY A 62 15.60 -6.63 -3.83
C GLY A 62 15.28 -7.94 -4.55
N ASN A 63 14.14 -8.58 -4.27
CA ASN A 63 13.69 -9.80 -4.92
C ASN A 63 12.62 -9.49 -5.98
N PRO A 64 12.82 -9.79 -7.27
CA PRO A 64 11.87 -9.45 -8.35
C PRO A 64 10.49 -10.11 -8.19
N ARG A 65 10.35 -11.14 -7.35
CA ARG A 65 9.05 -11.74 -7.01
C ARG A 65 8.16 -10.79 -6.21
N THR A 66 8.76 -9.93 -5.39
CA THR A 66 8.05 -9.14 -4.36
C THR A 66 8.39 -7.66 -4.39
N ASP A 67 9.44 -7.23 -5.09
CA ASP A 67 9.93 -5.86 -5.15
C ASP A 67 9.92 -5.35 -6.61
N TRP A 68 9.56 -4.09 -6.78
CA TRP A 68 9.70 -3.35 -8.03
C TRP A 68 11.17 -3.14 -8.46
N LEU A 69 12.13 -3.27 -7.54
CA LEU A 69 13.55 -3.06 -7.77
C LEU A 69 13.90 -1.63 -8.23
N PHE A 70 13.12 -0.65 -7.80
CA PHE A 70 13.43 0.74 -8.12
C PHE A 70 14.76 1.17 -7.53
N GLN A 71 15.39 2.10 -8.23
CA GLN A 71 16.59 2.79 -7.80
C GLN A 71 16.40 4.28 -7.97
N THR A 72 16.98 5.07 -7.06
CA THR A 72 17.02 6.52 -7.24
C THR A 72 17.94 6.87 -8.40
N THR A 73 17.77 8.05 -9.00
CA THR A 73 18.84 8.64 -9.80
C THR A 73 20.08 8.89 -8.91
N PRO A 74 21.30 8.98 -9.49
CA PRO A 74 22.48 9.38 -8.75
C PRO A 74 22.26 10.70 -7.99
N GLN A 75 22.59 10.73 -6.71
CA GLN A 75 22.39 11.89 -5.86
C GLN A 75 23.71 12.63 -5.63
N GLU A 76 23.80 13.88 -6.07
CA GLU A 76 25.00 14.72 -5.93
C GLU A 76 25.45 14.82 -4.47
N ARG A 77 24.51 15.11 -3.57
CA ARG A 77 24.76 15.23 -2.12
C ARG A 77 25.03 13.90 -1.42
N LEU A 78 25.04 12.78 -2.14
CA LEU A 78 25.44 11.46 -1.66
C LEU A 78 26.63 10.91 -2.45
N ALA A 79 27.51 11.79 -2.94
CA ALA A 79 28.71 11.45 -3.72
C ALA A 79 28.39 10.63 -4.98
N GLY A 80 27.29 10.96 -5.66
CA GLY A 80 26.86 10.30 -6.91
C GLY A 80 26.26 8.91 -6.71
N ARG A 81 26.00 8.46 -5.47
CA ARG A 81 25.38 7.16 -5.22
C ARG A 81 23.94 7.12 -5.72
N SER A 82 23.57 5.98 -6.31
CA SER A 82 22.19 5.56 -6.53
C SER A 82 21.79 4.58 -5.42
N LEU A 83 20.61 4.78 -4.83
CA LEU A 83 20.13 3.97 -3.70
C LEU A 83 19.01 3.04 -4.15
N LYS A 84 18.97 1.84 -3.55
CA LYS A 84 17.81 0.94 -3.67
C LYS A 84 16.58 1.63 -3.07
N TYR A 85 15.45 1.54 -3.75
CA TYR A 85 14.18 2.12 -3.32
C TYR A 85 13.09 1.04 -3.31
N PRO A 86 13.11 0.12 -2.34
CA PRO A 86 12.27 -1.06 -2.37
C PRO A 86 10.79 -0.70 -2.28
N ARG A 87 9.98 -1.28 -3.17
CA ARG A 87 8.52 -1.11 -3.19
C ARG A 87 7.86 -2.44 -3.47
N GLY A 88 6.87 -2.81 -2.66
CA GLY A 88 6.16 -4.06 -2.82
C GLY A 88 5.44 -4.14 -4.17
N ARG A 89 5.71 -5.21 -4.92
CA ARG A 89 5.03 -5.61 -6.16
C ARG A 89 4.42 -6.99 -5.95
N VAL A 90 3.41 -7.04 -5.10
CA VAL A 90 2.75 -8.26 -4.62
C VAL A 90 1.40 -7.85 -4.00
N TRP A 91 0.46 -8.77 -3.83
CA TRP A 91 -0.75 -8.50 -3.06
C TRP A 91 -0.41 -8.02 -1.64
N GLY A 92 -1.11 -7.00 -1.16
CA GLY A 92 -0.77 -6.21 0.03
C GLY A 92 0.34 -5.17 -0.20
N GLY A 93 1.11 -5.26 -1.30
CA GLY A 93 2.13 -4.28 -1.67
C GLY A 93 3.19 -4.11 -0.58
N CYS A 94 3.42 -2.87 -0.15
CA CYS A 94 4.44 -2.59 0.87
C CYS A 94 4.08 -3.16 2.25
N SER A 95 2.80 -3.38 2.60
CA SER A 95 2.47 -4.02 3.88
C SER A 95 2.86 -5.50 3.94
N SER A 96 3.09 -6.14 2.81
CA SER A 96 3.57 -7.53 2.73
C SER A 96 5.10 -7.64 2.81
N ILE A 97 5.83 -6.53 2.71
CA ILE A 97 7.31 -6.53 2.68
C ILE A 97 7.95 -5.47 3.59
N ASN A 98 7.20 -4.94 4.56
CA ASN A 98 7.70 -3.94 5.51
C ASN A 98 8.25 -4.60 6.79
N GLY A 99 8.81 -3.77 7.68
CA GLY A 99 9.26 -4.21 9.01
C GLY A 99 8.16 -4.32 10.07
N MET A 100 6.88 -4.29 9.68
CA MET A 100 5.68 -4.39 10.54
C MET A 100 5.57 -3.39 11.70
N ILE A 101 6.35 -2.31 11.68
CA ILE A 101 6.28 -1.28 12.71
C ILE A 101 4.95 -0.52 12.54
N TYR A 102 4.15 -0.49 13.61
CA TYR A 102 2.95 0.32 13.68
C TYR A 102 3.25 1.64 14.39
N MET A 103 3.06 2.76 13.70
CA MET A 103 3.14 4.11 14.25
C MET A 103 2.03 4.95 13.64
N ARG A 104 1.36 5.74 14.48
CA ARG A 104 0.37 6.72 14.01
C ARG A 104 1.01 8.03 13.54
N GLY A 105 2.23 8.36 13.96
CA GLY A 105 2.79 9.72 13.81
C GLY A 105 2.50 10.61 15.03
N GLN A 106 2.91 11.86 14.96
CA GLN A 106 2.67 12.88 16.00
C GLN A 106 1.40 13.67 15.67
N ALA A 107 0.66 14.14 16.68
CA ALA A 107 -0.56 14.93 16.47
C ALA A 107 -0.31 16.15 15.55
N GLN A 108 0.86 16.78 15.70
CA GLN A 108 1.30 17.93 14.92
C GLN A 108 1.41 17.65 13.42
N ASP A 109 1.72 16.40 13.01
CA ASP A 109 1.78 16.01 11.59
C ASP A 109 0.39 16.20 10.93
N TYR A 110 -0.67 15.87 11.68
CA TYR A 110 -2.06 15.94 11.25
C TYR A 110 -2.64 17.35 11.35
N ASP A 111 -2.31 18.07 12.42
CA ASP A 111 -2.69 19.48 12.57
C ASP A 111 -2.04 20.34 11.47
N GLN A 112 -0.83 19.98 11.03
CA GLN A 112 -0.21 20.61 9.87
C GLN A 112 -1.01 20.36 8.60
N TRP A 113 -1.57 19.17 8.37
CA TRP A 113 -2.42 18.91 7.21
C TRP A 113 -3.70 19.76 7.20
N GLU A 114 -4.31 19.99 8.36
CA GLU A 114 -5.40 20.95 8.51
C GLU A 114 -4.95 22.36 8.09
N SER A 115 -3.81 22.83 8.60
CA SER A 115 -3.28 24.15 8.25
C SER A 115 -3.01 24.33 6.75
N LEU A 116 -2.78 23.23 6.02
CA LEU A 116 -2.61 23.18 4.56
C LEU A 116 -3.94 23.11 3.79
N GLY A 117 -5.08 23.25 4.47
CA GLY A 117 -6.41 23.29 3.86
C GLY A 117 -7.18 21.97 3.91
N ASN A 118 -6.77 21.00 4.76
CA ASN A 118 -7.43 19.71 4.89
C ASN A 118 -8.10 19.55 6.27
N PRO A 119 -9.23 20.25 6.53
CA PRO A 119 -9.80 20.35 7.89
C PRO A 119 -10.23 19.02 8.50
N ASP A 120 -10.62 18.05 7.68
CA ASP A 120 -11.01 16.72 8.15
C ASP A 120 -9.82 15.81 8.53
N TRP A 121 -8.59 16.30 8.34
CA TRP A 121 -7.36 15.55 8.59
C TRP A 121 -6.65 15.91 9.91
N ARG A 122 -7.18 16.85 10.69
CA ARG A 122 -6.65 17.21 12.02
C ARG A 122 -6.66 16.01 12.99
N TRP A 123 -5.78 16.02 14.00
CA TRP A 123 -5.50 14.84 14.83
C TRP A 123 -6.73 14.17 15.45
N ASP A 124 -7.63 14.95 16.05
CA ASP A 124 -8.83 14.43 16.72
C ASP A 124 -9.89 13.90 15.73
N LYS A 125 -9.81 14.26 14.44
CA LYS A 125 -10.66 13.67 13.38
C LYS A 125 -10.13 12.33 12.91
N VAL A 126 -8.82 12.17 12.81
CA VAL A 126 -8.20 10.93 12.30
C VAL A 126 -7.96 9.89 13.39
N LEU A 127 -7.75 10.29 14.65
CA LEU A 127 -7.49 9.35 15.75
C LEU A 127 -8.60 8.29 15.92
N PRO A 128 -9.91 8.62 15.86
CA PRO A 128 -10.96 7.61 15.87
C PRO A 128 -10.87 6.62 14.71
N ILE A 129 -10.40 7.07 13.53
CA ILE A 129 -10.23 6.21 12.35
C ILE A 129 -9.04 5.26 12.54
N PHE A 130 -7.91 5.74 13.09
CA PHE A 130 -6.77 4.87 13.42
C PHE A 130 -7.18 3.74 14.37
N LYS A 131 -7.92 4.08 15.41
CA LYS A 131 -8.42 3.11 16.40
C LYS A 131 -9.36 2.05 15.80
N GLN A 132 -10.07 2.34 14.71
CA GLN A 132 -11.00 1.39 14.09
C GLN A 132 -10.31 0.22 13.37
N HIS A 133 -9.03 0.35 13.02
CA HIS A 133 -8.29 -0.68 12.29
C HIS A 133 -7.12 -1.24 13.11
N GLU A 134 -7.15 -1.04 14.43
CA GLU A 134 -6.23 -1.65 15.37
C GLU A 134 -6.94 -2.79 16.11
N ASP A 135 -6.24 -3.89 16.32
CA ASP A 135 -6.69 -5.01 17.15
C ASP A 135 -5.55 -5.39 18.10
N TYR A 136 -5.60 -4.87 19.31
CA TYR A 136 -4.64 -5.15 20.37
C TYR A 136 -5.37 -5.35 21.69
N HIS A 137 -4.82 -6.21 22.55
CA HIS A 137 -5.33 -6.40 23.89
C HIS A 137 -4.96 -5.19 24.77
N ALA A 138 -5.98 -4.55 25.35
CA ALA A 138 -5.83 -3.48 26.33
C ALA A 138 -5.49 -4.05 27.73
#